data_AF-A0A1I6RSI9-F1
#
_entry.id   AF-A0A1I6RSI9-F1
#
_cell.length_a   1.000
_cell.length_b   1.000
_cell.length_c   1.000
_cell.angle_alpha   90.00
_cell.angle_beta   90.00
_cell.angle_gamma   90.00
#
_symmetry.space_group_name_H-M   'P 1'
#
loop_
_entity.id
_entity.type
_entity.pdbx_description
1 polymer ?
#
loop_
_entity_poly.entity_id
_entity_poly.type
_entity_poly.pdbx_seq_one_letter_code
_entity_poly.pdbx_strand_id
1 'polypeptide(L)' 'MTLAARHFWLPVADDSHGYGLTRHAFRGRRADAGSAEPAHCGEVFALATPSEMDWICAPTCQTCNDTLKSGYAD' A
#
# COMPACT_ATOMS: atom_id res chain seq x y z
N MET A 1 -4.53 0.18 25.54
CA MET A 1 -4.66 -0.74 24.38
C MET A 1 -4.52 0.10 23.12
N THR A 2 -3.31 0.24 22.59
CA THR A 2 -3.13 0.83 21.27
C THR A 2 -3.81 -0.11 20.27
N LEU A 3 -4.91 0.34 19.66
CA LEU A 3 -5.50 -0.34 18.51
C LEU A 3 -4.38 -0.42 17.47
N ALA A 4 -3.74 -1.58 17.33
CA ALA A 4 -2.73 -1.79 16.29
C ALA A 4 -3.32 -1.25 14.99
N ALA A 5 -2.73 -0.18 14.45
CA ALA A 5 -3.25 0.49 13.28
C ALA A 5 -3.30 -0.55 12.16
N ARG A 6 -4.52 -0.97 11.82
CA ARG A 6 -4.71 -1.94 10.73
C ARG A 6 -4.33 -1.22 9.45
N HIS A 7 -3.41 -1.81 8.71
CA HIS A 7 -3.07 -1.39 7.36
C HIS A 7 -3.07 -2.63 6.47
N PHE A 8 -3.23 -2.41 5.18
CA PHE A 8 -3.09 -3.46 4.17
C PHE A 8 -2.17 -2.99 3.06
N TRP A 9 -1.44 -3.93 2.48
CA TRP A 9 -0.62 -3.69 1.32
C TRP A 9 -1.43 -4.03 0.07
N LEU A 10 -1.21 -3.33 -1.04
CA LEU A 10 -1.84 -3.65 -2.32
C LEU A 10 -0.97 -3.18 -3.49
N PRO A 11 -0.64 -4.08 -4.46
CA PRO A 11 -0.15 -3.68 -5.76
C PRO A 11 -1.19 -2.82 -6.49
N VAL A 12 -0.79 -1.63 -6.90
CA VAL A 12 -1.61 -0.68 -7.66
C VAL A 12 -0.76 -0.10 -8.80
N ALA A 13 -1.43 0.41 -9.84
CA ALA A 13 -0.76 1.03 -10.97
C ALA A 13 0.04 2.25 -10.49
N ASP A 14 1.33 2.24 -10.79
CA ASP A 14 2.30 3.24 -10.38
C ASP A 14 3.53 3.10 -11.31
N ASP A 15 3.85 4.17 -12.02
CA ASP A 15 4.93 4.23 -13.00
C ASP A 15 6.30 4.54 -12.40
N SER A 16 6.40 4.63 -11.06
CA SER A 16 7.67 4.79 -10.35
C SER A 16 8.65 3.63 -10.56
N HIS A 17 8.17 2.46 -10.99
CA HIS A 17 8.98 1.27 -11.24
C HIS A 17 8.68 0.61 -12.59
N GLY A 18 9.68 -0.06 -13.17
CA GLY A 18 9.62 -0.63 -14.52
C GLY A 18 8.58 -1.75 -14.74
N TYR A 19 7.98 -2.30 -13.69
CA TYR A 19 6.89 -3.28 -13.81
C TYR A 19 5.50 -2.61 -14.02
N GLY A 20 5.39 -1.31 -13.78
CA GLY A 20 4.13 -0.55 -13.92
C GLY A 20 3.15 -0.72 -12.74
N LEU A 21 3.48 -1.55 -11.76
CA LEU A 21 2.77 -1.64 -10.48
C LEU A 21 3.76 -1.47 -9.32
N THR A 22 3.30 -0.85 -8.25
CA THR A 22 4.01 -0.75 -6.96
C THR A 22 3.06 -1.15 -5.84
N ARG A 23 3.58 -1.85 -4.84
CA ARG A 23 2.85 -2.26 -3.64
C ARG A 23 2.88 -1.14 -2.60
N HIS A 24 1.76 -0.46 -2.45
CA HIS A 24 1.57 0.61 -1.48
C HIS A 24 0.88 0.10 -0.21
N ALA A 25 1.04 0.82 0.89
CA ALA A 25 0.33 0.55 2.13
C ALA A 25 -0.82 1.53 2.32
N PHE A 26 -1.97 1.02 2.71
CA PHE A 26 -3.21 1.78 2.92
C PHE A 26 -3.73 1.55 4.34
N ARG A 27 -4.39 2.55 4.91
CA ARG A 27 -4.97 2.46 6.25
C ARG A 27 -6.25 1.61 6.24
N GLY A 28 -6.52 0.89 7.32
CA GLY A 28 -7.76 0.14 7.54
C GLY A 28 -7.70 -1.30 7.05
N ARG A 29 -8.84 -1.82 6.60
CA ARG A 29 -8.99 -3.16 6.02
C ARG A 29 -9.39 -3.03 4.57
N ARG A 30 -8.85 -3.89 3.71
CA ARG A 30 -9.19 -3.93 2.29
C ARG A 30 -10.70 -4.09 2.00
N ALA A 31 -11.42 -4.83 2.85
CA ALA A 31 -12.85 -5.05 2.69
C ALA A 31 -13.69 -3.77 2.86
N ASP A 32 -13.14 -2.76 3.54
CA ASP A 32 -13.81 -1.48 3.81
C ASP A 32 -13.35 -0.38 2.82
N ALA A 33 -12.41 -0.68 1.91
CA ALA A 33 -11.79 0.29 1.02
C ALA A 33 -12.67 0.60 -0.21
N GLY A 34 -12.64 1.86 -0.65
CA GLY A 34 -13.29 2.32 -1.88
C GLY A 34 -12.53 1.95 -3.14
N SER A 35 -12.93 2.56 -4.27
CA SER A 35 -12.25 2.37 -5.56
C SER A 35 -10.89 3.07 -5.64
N ALA A 36 -10.61 4.02 -4.74
CA ALA A 36 -9.33 4.68 -4.60
C ALA A 36 -9.11 5.07 -3.14
N GLU A 37 -7.88 4.97 -2.66
CA GLU A 37 -7.54 5.27 -1.27
C GLU A 37 -6.21 6.02 -1.18
N PRO A 38 -6.02 6.91 -0.18
CA PRO A 38 -4.73 7.47 0.15
C PRO A 38 -3.81 6.39 0.74
N ALA A 39 -2.62 6.27 0.18
CA ALA A 39 -1.55 5.43 0.72
C ALA A 39 -0.76 6.18 1.81
N HIS A 40 0.05 5.45 2.58
CA HIS A 40 0.92 6.00 3.61
C HIS A 40 2.01 6.95 3.07
N CYS A 41 2.34 6.86 1.78
CA CYS A 41 3.24 7.80 1.12
C CYS A 41 2.59 9.17 0.82
N GLY A 42 1.29 9.34 1.07
CA GLY A 42 0.55 10.59 0.84
C GLY A 42 -0.16 10.65 -0.52
N GLU A 43 0.17 9.77 -1.45
CA GLU A 43 -0.45 9.70 -2.78
C GLU A 43 -1.76 8.90 -2.76
N VAL A 44 -2.65 9.19 -3.71
CA VAL A 44 -3.93 8.49 -3.88
C VAL A 44 -3.86 7.56 -5.08
N PHE A 45 -4.24 6.30 -4.87
CA PHE A 45 -4.21 5.28 -5.93
C PHE A 45 -5.58 4.66 -6.16
N ALA A 46 -5.90 4.41 -7.42
CA ALA A 46 -7.01 3.54 -7.78
C ALA A 46 -6.69 2.10 -7.35
N LEU A 47 -7.58 1.48 -6.60
CA LEU A 47 -7.39 0.12 -6.10
C LEU A 47 -7.84 -0.88 -7.16
N ALA A 48 -6.94 -1.81 -7.50
CA ALA A 48 -7.21 -2.90 -8.43
C ALA A 48 -7.32 -4.24 -7.68
N THR A 49 -7.80 -5.27 -8.38
CA THR A 49 -7.65 -6.65 -7.91
C THR A 49 -6.36 -7.22 -8.52
N PRO A 50 -5.25 -7.25 -7.77
CA PRO A 50 -3.99 -7.83 -8.24
C PRO A 50 -4.13 -9.33 -8.46
N SER A 51 -3.51 -9.81 -9.54
CA SER A 51 -3.20 -11.22 -9.75
C SER A 51 -2.11 -11.70 -8.81
N GLU A 52 -1.89 -13.01 -8.75
CA GLU A 52 -0.75 -13.58 -8.00
C GLU A 52 0.60 -13.07 -8.54
N MET A 53 0.72 -12.90 -9.86
CA MET A 53 1.95 -12.37 -10.47
C MET A 53 2.22 -10.93 -10.05
N ASP A 54 1.19 -10.10 -9.92
CA ASP A 54 1.35 -8.72 -9.46
C ASP A 54 1.93 -8.67 -8.04
N TRP A 55 1.52 -9.60 -7.18
CA TRP A 55 2.07 -9.71 -5.82
C TRP A 55 3.53 -10.14 -5.79
N ILE A 56 3.96 -10.95 -6.75
CA ILE A 56 5.34 -11.42 -6.86
C ILE A 56 6.24 -10.32 -7.43
N CYS A 57 5.76 -9.63 -8.47
CA CYS A 57 6.57 -8.72 -9.27
C CYS A 57 6.53 -7.26 -8.79
N ALA A 58 5.44 -6.79 -8.18
CA ALA A 58 5.34 -5.41 -7.75
C ALA A 58 6.26 -5.13 -6.54
N PRO A 59 7.26 -4.23 -6.68
CA PRO A 59 8.12 -3.84 -5.57
C PRO A 59 7.32 -3.11 -4.48
N THR A 60 7.86 -3.07 -3.28
CA THR A 60 7.28 -2.31 -2.17
C THR A 60 7.61 -0.83 -2.31
N CYS A 61 6.62 0.05 -2.14
CA CYS A 61 6.85 1.49 -2.01
C CYS A 61 7.73 1.78 -0.77
N GLN A 62 8.93 2.32 -1.00
CA GLN A 62 9.89 2.58 0.07
C GLN A 62 9.36 3.59 1.10
N THR A 63 8.72 4.67 0.64
CA THR A 63 8.12 5.68 1.52
C THR A 63 7.06 5.07 2.44
N CYS A 64 6.14 4.25 1.91
CA CYS A 64 5.14 3.56 2.74
C CYS A 64 5.78 2.69 3.83
N ASN A 65 6.84 1.95 3.48
CA ASN A 65 7.56 1.08 4.40
C ASN A 65 8.26 1.87 5.52
N ASP A 66 8.90 2.99 5.18
CA ASP A 66 9.63 3.80 6.15
C ASP A 66 8.69 4.60 7.07
N THR A 67 7.57 5.10 6.53
CA THR A 67 6.51 5.74 7.32
C THR A 67 5.94 4.77 8.36
N LEU A 68 5.63 3.54 7.95
CA LEU A 68 5.10 2.54 8.87
C LEU A 68 6.11 2.12 9.93
N LYS A 69 7.39 1.91 9.56
CA LYS A 69 8.46 1.61 10.53
C LYS A 69 8.67 2.71 11.57
N SER A 70 8.62 3.97 11.14
CA SER A 70 8.75 5.11 12.05
C SER A 70 7.59 5.17 13.05
N GLY A 71 6.38 4.80 12.65
CA GLY A 71 5.21 4.73 13.54
C GLY A 71 5.18 3.53 14.50
N TYR A 72 6.13 2.59 14.42
CA TYR A 72 6.33 1.51 15.40
C TYR A 72 7.39 1.85 16.46
N ALA A 73 8.05 3.01 16.35
CA ALA A 73 9.13 3.44 17.25
C ALA A 73 8.65 4.26 18.46
N ASP A 74 7.33 4.39 18.65
CA ASP A 74 6.68 5.12 19.75
C ASP A 74 6.00 4.18 20.76
#